data_AF-A0A2G5CM27-F1
#
_entry.id   AF-A0A2G5CM27-F1
#
_cell.length_a   1.000
_cell.length_b   1.000
_cell.length_c   1.000
_cell.angle_alpha   90.00
_cell.angle_beta   90.00
_cell.angle_gamma   90.00
#
_symmetry.space_group_name_H-M   'P 1'
#
loop_
_entity.id
_entity.type
_entity.pdbx_description
1 polymer ?
#
loop_
_entity_poly.entity_id
_entity_poly.type
_entity_poly.pdbx_seq_one_letter_code
_entity_poly.pdbx_strand_id
1 'polypeptide(L)'
;MVGQSFGIWLSRCKVIYYTFFSWMYGFVGSCTNLAMVNSSWTQSHIEKMWKIPKLTKKVYPPCDTSGLQELPLGRSNKIPTFLSVAQFRPEKAHTLQLEAFSIALGKLEADSPRPKLQFVGSCRNKEDEDRLQKLKDKAIELRVEKDVEFYQNLMYKNLVRLLGGAIAGIHSMIDEHFGISVVEYIAAGAIPIGECVL
;
A
#
# COMPACT_ATOMS: atom_id res chain seq x y z
N MET A 1 8.99 -24.89 -31.85
CA MET A 1 9.05 -25.88 -30.75
C MET A 1 10.30 -25.81 -29.87
N VAL A 2 11.39 -25.13 -30.26
CA VAL A 2 12.63 -25.07 -29.42
C VAL A 2 12.53 -24.05 -28.26
N GLY A 3 11.80 -22.94 -28.43
CA GLY A 3 11.65 -21.91 -27.40
C GLY A 3 10.78 -22.29 -26.20
N GLN A 4 9.83 -23.23 -26.35
CA GLN A 4 8.96 -23.67 -25.25
C GLN A 4 9.68 -24.60 -24.27
N SER A 5 10.50 -25.54 -24.76
CA SER A 5 11.28 -26.44 -23.89
C SER A 5 12.32 -25.72 -23.05
N PHE A 6 12.94 -24.67 -23.59
CA PHE A 6 13.93 -23.86 -22.85
C PHE A 6 13.29 -23.07 -21.70
N GLY A 7 12.11 -22.48 -21.93
CA GLY A 7 11.35 -21.79 -20.88
C GLY A 7 10.86 -22.73 -19.77
N ILE A 8 10.46 -23.96 -20.11
CA ILE A 8 10.05 -24.98 -19.12
C ILE A 8 11.25 -25.41 -18.27
N TRP A 9 12.43 -25.60 -18.88
CA TRP A 9 13.64 -25.97 -18.16
C TRP A 9 14.10 -24.87 -17.18
N LEU A 10 14.13 -23.61 -17.63
CA LEU A 10 14.42 -22.46 -16.77
C LEU A 10 13.43 -22.33 -15.60
N SER A 11 12.14 -22.58 -15.86
CA SER A 11 11.11 -22.58 -14.82
C SER A 11 11.35 -23.69 -13.78
N ARG A 12 11.70 -24.90 -14.22
CA ARG A 12 12.05 -26.01 -13.30
C ARG A 12 13.31 -25.72 -12.49
N CYS A 13 14.35 -25.16 -13.09
CA CYS A 13 15.55 -24.72 -12.38
C CYS A 13 15.22 -23.65 -11.32
N LYS A 14 14.36 -22.68 -11.67
CA LYS A 14 13.88 -21.65 -10.75
C LYS A 14 13.13 -22.24 -9.56
N VAL A 15 12.27 -23.24 -9.79
CA VAL A 15 11.55 -23.95 -8.71
C VAL A 15 12.53 -24.69 -7.79
N ILE A 16 13.48 -25.45 -8.35
CA ILE A 16 14.50 -26.15 -7.56
C ILE A 16 15.30 -25.15 -6.71
N TYR A 17 15.73 -24.04 -7.32
CA TYR A 17 16.46 -22.97 -6.64
C TYR A 17 15.67 -22.41 -5.46
N TYR A 18 14.41 -21.99 -5.66
CA TYR A 18 13.60 -21.45 -4.56
C TYR A 18 13.24 -22.49 -3.51
N THR A 19 13.13 -23.77 -3.89
CA THR A 19 12.88 -24.86 -2.94
C THR A 19 14.08 -25.04 -2.02
N PHE A 20 15.28 -25.10 -2.59
CA PHE A 20 16.53 -25.20 -1.82
C PHE A 20 16.75 -23.95 -0.96
N PHE A 21 16.53 -22.76 -1.52
CA PHE A 21 16.64 -21.51 -0.78
C PHE A 21 15.65 -21.44 0.39
N SER A 22 14.38 -21.81 0.17
CA SER A 22 13.35 -21.86 1.21
C SER A 22 13.71 -22.86 2.31
N TRP A 23 14.28 -24.02 1.96
CA TRP A 23 14.78 -24.99 2.92
C TRP A 23 15.93 -24.42 3.77
N MET A 24 16.94 -23.80 3.14
CA MET A 24 18.05 -23.15 3.86
C MET A 24 17.55 -22.02 4.77
N TYR A 25 16.64 -21.17 4.27
CA TYR A 25 16.03 -20.09 5.02
C TYR A 25 15.26 -20.61 6.25
N GLY A 26 14.49 -21.69 6.08
CA GLY A 26 13.79 -22.37 7.16
C GLY A 26 14.75 -22.97 8.19
N PHE A 27 15.82 -23.61 7.73
CA PHE A 27 16.85 -24.19 8.61
C PHE A 27 17.53 -23.11 9.47
N VAL A 28 18.04 -22.04 8.83
CA VAL A 28 18.67 -20.92 9.56
C VAL A 28 17.68 -20.25 10.51
N GLY A 29 16.45 -20.01 10.05
CA GLY A 29 15.39 -19.42 10.87
C GLY A 29 15.01 -20.26 12.09
N SER A 30 15.06 -21.60 11.97
CA SER A 30 14.77 -22.51 13.08
C SER A 30 15.77 -22.43 14.25
N CYS A 31 16.96 -21.89 14.00
CA CYS A 31 18.00 -21.73 15.02
C CYS A 31 17.81 -20.47 15.89
N THR A 32 16.83 -19.61 15.62
CA THR A 32 16.61 -18.40 16.43
C THR A 32 16.02 -18.73 17.80
N ASN A 33 16.40 -17.96 18.83
CA ASN A 33 15.83 -18.08 20.17
C ASN A 33 14.47 -17.40 20.31
N LEU A 34 14.19 -16.42 19.46
CA LEU A 34 12.93 -15.66 19.43
C LEU A 34 12.72 -15.10 18.01
N ALA A 35 11.52 -15.28 17.47
CA ALA A 35 11.12 -14.66 16.22
C ALA A 35 9.95 -13.70 16.48
N MET A 36 10.07 -12.45 16.03
CA MET A 36 8.98 -11.48 16.10
C MET A 36 8.33 -11.33 14.73
N VAL A 37 7.00 -11.37 14.70
CA VAL A 37 6.19 -11.25 13.47
C VAL A 37 5.11 -10.20 13.65
N ASN A 38 4.78 -9.47 12.58
CA ASN A 38 3.92 -8.28 12.63
C ASN A 38 2.43 -8.54 12.32
N SER A 39 2.05 -9.76 11.98
CA SER A 39 0.67 -10.10 11.64
C SER A 39 0.40 -11.59 11.83
N SER A 40 -0.88 -11.98 11.83
CA SER A 40 -1.29 -13.39 11.81
C SER A 40 -0.82 -14.11 10.54
N TRP A 41 -0.82 -13.40 9.40
CA TRP A 41 -0.38 -13.94 8.11
C TRP A 41 1.12 -14.27 8.15
N THR A 42 1.96 -13.30 8.56
CA THR A 42 3.42 -13.48 8.68
C THR A 42 3.74 -14.57 9.70
N GLN A 43 2.99 -14.63 10.80
CA GLN A 43 3.13 -15.71 11.79
C GLN A 43 2.91 -17.08 11.16
N SER A 44 1.79 -17.29 10.48
CA SER A 44 1.47 -18.56 9.81
C SER A 44 2.54 -18.94 8.78
N HIS A 45 3.03 -17.96 8.02
CA HIS A 45 4.06 -18.16 7.00
C HIS A 45 5.40 -18.58 7.62
N ILE A 46 5.86 -17.87 8.66
CA ILE A 46 7.11 -18.18 9.38
C ILE A 46 7.01 -19.49 10.14
N GLU A 47 5.89 -19.79 10.80
CA GLU A 47 5.69 -21.06 11.51
C GLU A 47 5.75 -22.26 10.56
N LYS A 48 5.17 -22.14 9.36
CA LYS A 48 5.25 -23.18 8.32
C LYS A 48 6.67 -23.41 7.83
N MET A 49 7.47 -22.36 7.65
CA MET A 49 8.84 -22.47 7.14
C MET A 49 9.86 -22.86 8.23
N TRP A 50 9.83 -22.19 9.37
CA TRP A 50 10.86 -22.29 10.42
C TRP A 50 10.52 -23.35 11.48
N LYS A 51 9.25 -23.79 11.57
CA LYS A 51 8.78 -24.85 12.48
C LYS A 51 9.05 -24.61 13.97
N ILE A 52 9.02 -23.35 14.41
CA ILE A 52 9.27 -22.92 15.81
C ILE A 52 8.10 -22.15 16.47
N PRO A 53 6.85 -22.62 16.42
CA PRO A 53 5.67 -21.85 16.86
C PRO A 53 5.75 -21.35 18.31
N LYS A 54 6.44 -22.08 19.20
CA LYS A 54 6.61 -21.67 20.62
C LYS A 54 7.47 -20.41 20.76
N LEU A 55 8.44 -20.22 19.86
CA LEU A 55 9.40 -19.12 19.85
C LEU A 55 8.98 -17.98 18.91
N THR A 56 7.94 -18.16 18.11
CA THR A 56 7.36 -17.08 17.30
C THR A 56 6.36 -16.28 18.13
N LYS A 57 6.59 -14.98 18.25
CA LYS A 57 5.73 -14.05 18.99
C LYS A 57 5.22 -12.95 18.07
N LYS A 58 3.91 -12.74 18.07
CA LYS A 58 3.28 -11.66 17.31
C LYS A 58 3.45 -10.36 18.05
N VAL A 59 4.09 -9.39 17.41
CA VAL A 59 4.32 -8.04 17.92
C VAL A 59 3.97 -7.08 16.78
N TYR A 60 2.86 -6.35 16.95
CA TYR A 60 2.50 -5.31 16.00
C TYR A 60 3.49 -4.13 16.15
N PRO A 61 4.01 -3.56 15.06
CA PRO A 61 4.89 -2.41 15.15
C PRO A 61 4.17 -1.23 15.82
N PRO A 62 4.90 -0.40 16.59
CA PRO A 62 4.32 0.80 17.15
C PRO A 62 3.94 1.76 16.01
N CYS A 63 2.71 2.25 16.06
CA CYS A 63 2.24 3.32 15.18
C CYS A 63 1.86 4.49 16.07
N ASP A 64 2.59 5.60 15.98
CA ASP A 64 2.24 6.81 16.70
C ASP A 64 1.02 7.44 16.04
N THR A 65 -0.10 7.36 16.75
CA THR A 65 -1.40 7.88 16.31
C THR A 65 -1.83 9.09 17.15
N SER A 66 -1.01 9.52 18.11
CA SER A 66 -1.38 10.54 19.10
C SER A 66 -1.82 11.85 18.42
N GLY A 67 -1.02 12.33 17.47
CA GLY A 67 -1.34 13.55 16.71
C GLY A 67 -2.51 13.40 15.72
N LEU A 68 -2.89 12.17 15.36
CA LEU A 68 -4.06 11.90 14.50
C LEU A 68 -5.35 11.83 15.33
N GLN A 69 -5.28 11.30 16.55
CA GLN A 69 -6.42 11.23 17.48
C GLN A 69 -6.88 12.60 17.98
N GLU A 70 -6.00 13.61 17.95
CA GLU A 70 -6.32 15.00 18.28
C GLU A 70 -7.11 15.73 17.17
N LEU A 71 -7.27 15.12 15.99
CA LEU A 71 -7.99 15.72 14.88
C LEU A 71 -9.49 15.89 15.24
N PRO A 72 -10.12 17.00 14.82
CA PRO A 72 -11.54 17.21 15.07
C PRO A 72 -12.38 16.17 14.35
N LEU A 73 -13.43 15.67 15.00
CA LEU A 73 -14.39 14.74 14.39
C LEU A 73 -15.13 15.34 13.18
N GLY A 74 -15.27 16.66 13.16
CA GLY A 74 -15.84 17.40 12.03
C GLY A 74 -14.80 17.64 10.94
N ARG A 75 -15.08 17.18 9.72
CA ARG A 75 -14.21 17.44 8.56
C ARG A 75 -14.39 18.88 8.08
N SER A 76 -13.29 19.61 7.91
CA SER A 76 -13.32 20.99 7.42
C SER A 76 -13.58 21.10 5.91
N ASN A 77 -13.29 20.03 5.15
CA ASN A 77 -13.44 20.03 3.70
C ASN A 77 -14.90 19.90 3.28
N LYS A 78 -15.37 20.89 2.52
CA LYS A 78 -16.69 20.84 1.86
C LYS A 78 -16.72 19.88 0.67
N ILE A 79 -15.56 19.63 0.06
CA ILE A 79 -15.40 18.74 -1.09
C ILE A 79 -14.93 17.38 -0.56
N PRO A 80 -15.58 16.26 -0.94
CA PRO A 80 -15.11 14.94 -0.53
C PRO A 80 -13.70 14.67 -1.06
N THR A 81 -12.76 14.34 -0.16
CA THR A 81 -11.36 14.08 -0.51
C THR A 81 -10.98 12.65 -0.17
N PHE A 82 -10.46 11.94 -1.17
CA PHE A 82 -9.80 10.65 -1.03
C PHE A 82 -8.29 10.85 -0.93
N LEU A 83 -7.63 10.12 -0.05
CA LEU A 83 -6.19 10.23 0.18
C LEU A 83 -5.50 8.90 -0.11
N SER A 84 -4.36 8.92 -0.79
CA SER A 84 -3.51 7.75 -1.01
C SER A 84 -2.12 8.04 -0.48
N VAL A 85 -1.73 7.37 0.59
CA VAL A 85 -0.45 7.56 1.29
C VAL A 85 0.44 6.34 1.04
N ALA A 86 1.39 6.48 0.13
CA ALA A 86 2.38 5.45 -0.19
C ALA A 86 3.57 6.02 -0.98
N GLN A 87 4.74 5.38 -0.87
CA GLN A 87 5.90 5.73 -1.71
C GLN A 87 5.61 5.43 -3.18
N PHE A 88 6.07 6.26 -4.11
CA PHE A 88 5.78 6.10 -5.54
C PHE A 88 6.53 4.92 -6.18
N ARG A 89 6.05 3.70 -5.91
CA ARG A 89 6.65 2.43 -6.32
C ARG A 89 5.71 1.53 -7.13
N PRO A 90 6.23 0.56 -7.91
CA PRO A 90 5.41 -0.36 -8.69
C PRO A 90 4.41 -1.15 -7.84
N GLU A 91 4.87 -1.72 -6.72
CA GLU A 91 4.07 -2.58 -5.85
C GLU A 91 2.88 -1.86 -5.19
N LYS A 92 2.94 -0.53 -5.09
CA LYS A 92 1.87 0.28 -4.50
C LYS A 92 0.69 0.52 -5.44
N ALA A 93 0.82 0.15 -6.72
CA ALA A 93 -0.24 0.15 -7.72
C ALA A 93 -1.08 1.45 -7.81
N HIS A 94 -0.46 2.63 -7.67
CA HIS A 94 -1.16 3.93 -7.76
C HIS A 94 -1.97 4.11 -9.04
N THR A 95 -1.49 3.53 -10.16
CA THR A 95 -2.21 3.57 -11.44
C THR A 95 -3.59 2.93 -11.34
N LEU A 96 -3.72 1.80 -10.61
CA LEU A 96 -5.01 1.14 -10.37
C LEU A 96 -5.96 2.06 -9.60
N GLN A 97 -5.44 2.76 -8.59
CA GLN A 97 -6.25 3.71 -7.80
C GLN A 97 -6.77 4.86 -8.66
N LEU A 98 -5.91 5.41 -9.52
CA LEU A 98 -6.26 6.49 -10.45
C LEU A 98 -7.31 6.04 -11.49
N GLU A 99 -7.15 4.85 -12.04
CA GLU A 99 -8.10 4.26 -13.00
C GLU A 99 -9.45 3.97 -12.33
N ALA A 100 -9.45 3.37 -11.13
CA ALA A 100 -10.66 3.13 -10.36
C ALA A 100 -11.38 4.44 -10.01
N PHE A 101 -10.62 5.48 -9.64
CA PHE A 101 -11.16 6.81 -9.36
C PHE A 101 -11.78 7.45 -10.60
N SER A 102 -11.15 7.34 -11.77
CA SER A 102 -11.72 7.83 -13.04
C SER A 102 -13.04 7.12 -13.37
N ILE A 103 -13.12 5.81 -13.18
CA ILE A 103 -14.37 5.05 -13.38
C ILE A 103 -15.45 5.51 -12.38
N ALA A 104 -15.09 5.74 -11.12
CA ALA A 104 -16.02 6.21 -10.10
C ALA A 104 -16.56 7.62 -10.42
N LEU A 105 -15.72 8.54 -10.91
CA LEU A 105 -16.14 9.86 -11.37
C LEU A 105 -17.14 9.79 -12.53
N GLY A 106 -16.96 8.84 -13.45
CA GLY A 106 -17.90 8.63 -14.57
C GLY A 106 -19.27 8.08 -14.16
N LYS A 107 -19.39 7.56 -12.94
CA LYS A 107 -20.64 7.03 -12.35
C LYS A 107 -21.28 8.00 -11.36
N LEU A 108 -20.72 9.19 -11.21
CA LEU A 108 -21.22 10.19 -10.27
C LEU A 108 -22.50 10.82 -10.81
N GLU A 109 -23.52 10.95 -9.96
CA GLU A 109 -24.76 11.67 -10.30
C GLU A 109 -24.46 13.15 -10.59
N ALA A 110 -25.19 13.78 -11.51
CA ALA A 110 -24.90 15.13 -11.98
C ALA A 110 -24.86 16.19 -10.87
N ASP A 111 -25.68 16.02 -9.82
CA ASP A 111 -25.80 16.95 -8.69
C ASP A 111 -24.82 16.65 -7.54
N SER A 112 -24.05 15.55 -7.63
CA SER A 112 -23.13 15.16 -6.56
C SER A 112 -21.85 16.00 -6.60
N PRO A 113 -21.31 16.40 -5.43
CA PRO A 113 -20.06 17.13 -5.37
C PRO A 113 -18.93 16.26 -5.92
N ARG A 114 -18.19 16.81 -6.89
CA ARG A 114 -17.08 16.12 -7.54
C ARG A 114 -15.92 15.92 -6.55
N PRO A 115 -15.54 14.68 -6.20
CA PRO A 115 -14.50 14.43 -5.21
C PRO A 115 -13.09 14.73 -5.73
N LYS A 116 -12.15 14.86 -4.80
CA LYS A 116 -10.70 14.97 -5.08
C LYS A 116 -9.97 13.70 -4.69
N LEU A 117 -8.94 13.33 -5.44
CA LEU A 117 -7.98 12.28 -5.08
C LEU A 117 -6.59 12.87 -4.88
N GLN A 118 -6.06 12.72 -3.68
CA GLN A 118 -4.75 13.25 -3.29
C GLN A 118 -3.76 12.09 -3.12
N PHE A 119 -2.72 12.05 -3.96
CA PHE A 119 -1.59 11.13 -3.81
C PHE A 119 -0.50 11.80 -2.99
N VAL A 120 -0.13 11.20 -1.86
CA VAL A 120 0.96 11.64 -1.00
C VAL A 120 2.01 10.54 -0.92
N GLY A 121 3.22 10.85 -1.36
CA GLY A 121 4.27 9.85 -1.44
C GLY A 121 5.67 10.44 -1.48
N SER A 122 6.67 9.61 -1.19
CA SER A 122 8.07 9.96 -1.39
C SER A 122 8.61 9.37 -2.68
N CYS A 123 9.59 10.07 -3.26
CA CYS A 123 10.46 9.55 -4.31
C CYS A 123 11.88 9.53 -3.77
N ARG A 124 12.57 8.39 -3.91
CA ARG A 124 13.93 8.21 -3.37
C ARG A 124 15.00 8.31 -4.46
N ASN A 125 14.60 8.11 -5.72
CA ASN A 125 15.47 8.07 -6.87
C ASN A 125 14.71 8.56 -8.13
N LYS A 126 15.44 8.65 -9.25
CA LYS A 126 14.89 9.04 -10.54
C LYS A 126 13.74 8.13 -11.00
N GLU A 127 13.80 6.84 -10.70
CA GLU A 127 12.77 5.88 -11.11
C GLU A 127 11.42 6.15 -10.42
N ASP A 128 11.45 6.50 -9.12
CA ASP A 128 10.27 6.89 -8.37
C ASP A 128 9.69 8.22 -8.92
N GLU A 129 10.56 9.17 -9.32
CA GLU A 129 10.14 10.43 -9.95
C GLU A 129 9.52 10.22 -11.34
N ASP A 130 10.13 9.37 -12.16
CA ASP A 130 9.61 9.02 -13.49
C ASP A 130 8.25 8.33 -13.37
N ARG A 131 8.06 7.53 -12.32
CA ARG A 131 6.77 6.90 -12.03
C ARG A 131 5.71 7.92 -11.62
N LEU A 132 6.07 8.87 -10.77
CA LEU A 132 5.19 9.98 -10.43
C LEU A 132 4.81 10.78 -11.68
N GLN A 133 5.76 11.05 -12.57
CA GLN A 133 5.47 11.76 -13.83
C GLN A 133 4.52 10.96 -14.72
N LYS A 134 4.76 9.66 -14.93
CA LYS A 134 3.84 8.78 -15.68
C LYS A 134 2.44 8.76 -15.09
N LEU A 135 2.33 8.82 -13.75
CA LEU A 135 1.04 8.85 -13.06
C LEU A 135 0.30 10.19 -13.30
N LYS A 136 1.03 11.32 -13.34
CA LYS A 136 0.48 12.62 -13.73
C LYS A 136 0.02 12.63 -15.18
N ASP A 137 0.83 12.08 -16.08
CA ASP A 137 0.49 11.97 -17.51
C ASP A 137 -0.77 11.11 -17.70
N LYS A 138 -0.89 10.00 -16.95
CA LYS A 138 -2.08 9.16 -16.96
C LYS A 138 -3.33 9.89 -16.45
N ALA A 139 -3.19 10.80 -15.49
CA ALA A 139 -4.33 11.60 -15.01
C ALA A 139 -4.87 12.54 -16.11
N ILE A 140 -3.97 13.08 -16.95
CA ILE A 140 -4.34 13.89 -18.13
C ILE A 140 -5.01 13.00 -19.19
N GLU A 141 -4.46 11.82 -19.47
CA GLU A 141 -5.03 10.85 -20.41
C GLU A 141 -6.48 10.48 -20.02
N LEU A 142 -6.72 10.26 -18.73
CA LEU A 142 -8.02 9.94 -18.16
C LEU A 142 -8.94 11.17 -17.97
N ARG A 143 -8.45 12.39 -18.26
CA ARG A 143 -9.19 13.67 -18.09
C ARG A 143 -9.68 13.92 -16.66
N VAL A 144 -8.87 13.55 -15.68
CA VAL A 144 -9.14 13.73 -14.25
C VAL A 144 -8.07 14.59 -13.58
N GLU A 145 -7.21 15.25 -14.34
CA GLU A 145 -6.09 16.06 -13.84
C GLU A 145 -6.52 17.20 -12.92
N LYS A 146 -7.75 17.70 -13.09
CA LYS A 146 -8.35 18.72 -12.21
C LYS A 146 -8.87 18.14 -10.90
N ASP A 147 -9.14 16.84 -10.87
CA ASP A 147 -9.69 16.12 -9.72
C ASP A 147 -8.60 15.43 -8.89
N VAL A 148 -7.34 15.44 -9.35
CA VAL A 148 -6.22 14.73 -8.74
C VAL A 148 -5.09 15.68 -8.34
N GLU A 149 -4.55 15.49 -7.14
CA GLU A 149 -3.44 16.29 -6.61
C GLU A 149 -2.29 15.38 -6.17
N PHE A 150 -1.05 15.81 -6.41
CA PHE A 150 0.15 15.04 -6.10
C PHE A 150 1.06 15.80 -5.15
N TYR A 151 1.33 15.21 -3.99
CA TYR A 151 2.20 15.74 -2.95
C TYR A 151 3.42 14.84 -2.80
N GLN A 152 4.57 15.33 -3.27
CA GLN A 152 5.85 14.63 -3.18
C GLN A 152 6.61 15.08 -1.92
N ASN A 153 7.12 14.12 -1.15
CA ASN A 153 7.99 14.37 0.02
C ASN A 153 7.37 15.34 1.05
N LEU A 154 6.07 15.18 1.32
CA LEU A 154 5.34 16.05 2.24
C LEU A 154 5.81 15.83 3.69
N MET A 155 6.00 16.93 4.44
CA MET A 155 6.28 16.84 5.87
C MET A 155 5.12 16.19 6.64
N TYR A 156 5.43 15.40 7.66
CA TYR A 156 4.43 14.68 8.47
C TYR A 156 3.32 15.59 9.02
N LYS A 157 3.66 16.79 9.52
CA LYS A 157 2.68 17.78 9.99
C LYS A 157 1.64 18.17 8.92
N ASN A 158 2.05 18.24 7.65
CA ASN A 158 1.14 18.55 6.55
C ASN A 158 0.34 17.31 6.13
N LEU A 159 0.93 16.11 6.20
CA LEU A 159 0.20 14.85 5.99
C LEU A 159 -0.94 14.68 7.00
N VAL A 160 -0.69 14.95 8.29
CA VAL A 160 -1.73 14.92 9.34
C VAL A 160 -2.91 15.84 9.00
N ARG A 161 -2.66 17.02 8.42
CA ARG A 161 -3.71 17.94 7.98
C ARG A 161 -4.52 17.39 6.80
N LEU A 162 -3.87 16.74 5.84
CA LEU A 162 -4.57 16.09 4.72
C LEU A 162 -5.41 14.92 5.21
N LEU A 163 -4.87 14.11 6.12
CA LEU A 163 -5.57 12.99 6.76
C LEU A 163 -6.84 13.46 7.48
N GLY A 164 -6.78 14.54 8.27
CA GLY A 164 -7.96 15.08 8.95
C GLY A 164 -9.02 15.69 8.03
N GLY A 165 -8.66 16.05 6.79
CA GLY A 165 -9.61 16.51 5.78
C GLY A 165 -10.19 15.40 4.91
N ALA A 166 -9.60 14.20 4.93
CA ALA A 166 -9.97 13.10 4.05
C ALA A 166 -11.24 12.38 4.54
N ILE A 167 -12.11 12.00 3.60
CA ILE A 167 -13.27 11.15 3.89
C ILE A 167 -12.88 9.67 3.89
N ALA A 168 -11.92 9.31 3.06
CA ALA A 168 -11.47 7.94 2.86
C ALA A 168 -10.00 7.91 2.45
N GLY A 169 -9.30 6.87 2.90
CA GLY A 169 -7.94 6.57 2.50
C GLY A 169 -7.93 5.36 1.57
N ILE A 170 -7.23 5.42 0.44
CA ILE A 170 -7.12 4.34 -0.54
C ILE A 170 -5.75 3.67 -0.39
N HIS A 171 -5.75 2.34 -0.49
CA HIS A 171 -4.57 1.51 -0.52
C HIS A 171 -4.76 0.33 -1.49
N SER A 172 -3.78 0.05 -2.34
CA SER A 172 -3.91 -0.98 -3.40
C SER A 172 -2.67 -1.87 -3.54
N MET A 173 -1.85 -2.01 -2.50
CA MET A 173 -0.75 -2.96 -2.55
C MET A 173 -1.27 -4.35 -2.22
N ILE A 174 -1.04 -5.28 -3.16
CA ILE A 174 -1.28 -6.70 -2.94
C ILE A 174 -0.32 -7.20 -1.85
N ASP A 175 -0.85 -8.03 -0.94
CA ASP A 175 -0.08 -8.63 0.17
C ASP A 175 0.62 -7.60 1.08
N GLU A 176 -0.03 -6.46 1.34
CA GLU A 176 0.48 -5.45 2.27
C GLU A 176 0.66 -6.06 3.67
N HIS A 177 1.91 -6.21 4.10
CA HIS A 177 2.25 -6.95 5.31
C HIS A 177 1.76 -6.32 6.61
N PHE A 178 1.59 -5.00 6.65
CA PHE A 178 1.09 -4.27 7.83
C PHE A 178 0.20 -3.09 7.47
N GLY A 179 0.59 -2.26 6.51
CA GLY A 179 -0.21 -1.11 6.08
C GLY A 179 -0.27 0.01 7.13
N ILE A 180 0.87 0.64 7.42
CA ILE A 180 0.92 1.79 8.35
C ILE A 180 -0.10 2.87 7.94
N SER A 181 -0.21 3.16 6.64
CA SER A 181 -1.18 4.14 6.15
C SER A 181 -2.62 3.77 6.45
N VAL A 182 -2.98 2.49 6.52
CA VAL A 182 -4.32 2.04 6.92
C VAL A 182 -4.59 2.41 8.38
N VAL A 183 -3.61 2.21 9.27
CA VAL A 183 -3.71 2.61 10.68
C VAL A 183 -3.82 4.13 10.79
N GLU A 184 -3.06 4.88 10.00
CA GLU A 184 -3.14 6.35 9.96
C GLU A 184 -4.51 6.84 9.48
N TYR A 185 -5.12 6.18 8.47
CA TYR A 185 -6.47 6.50 8.01
C TYR A 185 -7.50 6.31 9.13
N ILE A 186 -7.46 5.16 9.82
CA ILE A 186 -8.37 4.84 10.92
C ILE A 186 -8.20 5.86 12.06
N ALA A 187 -6.95 6.15 12.44
CA ALA A 187 -6.65 7.09 13.50
C ALA A 187 -7.11 8.53 13.17
N ALA A 188 -7.10 8.91 11.90
CA ALA A 188 -7.60 10.20 11.43
C ALA A 188 -9.13 10.24 11.20
N GLY A 189 -9.84 9.12 11.40
CA GLY A 189 -11.27 9.02 11.12
C GLY A 189 -11.61 8.97 9.62
N ALA A 190 -10.65 8.66 8.76
CA ALA A 190 -10.87 8.40 7.34
C ALA A 190 -11.22 6.93 7.12
N ILE A 191 -12.18 6.65 6.23
CA ILE A 191 -12.61 5.28 5.91
C ILE A 191 -11.51 4.59 5.08
N PRO A 192 -10.86 3.52 5.56
CA PRO A 192 -9.89 2.80 4.76
C PRO A 192 -10.58 1.99 3.67
N ILE A 193 -10.13 2.17 2.43
CA ILE A 193 -10.52 1.40 1.25
C ILE A 193 -9.25 0.71 0.75
N GLY A 194 -9.27 -0.61 0.67
CA GLY A 194 -8.17 -1.33 0.06
C GLY A 194 -8.49 -2.77 -0.29
N GLU A 195 -7.50 -3.45 -0.86
CA GLU A 195 -7.62 -4.85 -1.21
C GLU A 195 -7.77 -5.72 0.04
N CYS A 196 -8.73 -6.65 -0.01
CA CYS A 196 -8.85 -7.69 1.00
C CYS A 196 -7.83 -8.80 0.70
N VAL A 197 -6.83 -8.95 1.56
CA VAL A 197 -6.04 -10.18 1.63
C VAL A 197 -6.82 -11.16 2.49
N LEU A 198 -7.59 -12.06 1.86
CA LEU A 198 -8.23 -13.21 2.52
C LEU A 198 -7.21 -14.34 2.75
#